data_AF-A0A8C6RCL6-F1
#
_entry.id   AF-A0A8C6RCL6-F1
#
_cell.length_a   1.000
_cell.length_b   1.000
_cell.length_c   1.000
_cell.angle_alpha   90.00
_cell.angle_beta   90.00
_cell.angle_gamma   90.00
#
_symmetry.space_group_name_H-M   'P 1'
#
loop_
_entity.id
_entity.type
_entity.pdbx_description
1 polymer ?
#
loop_
_entity_poly.entity_id
_entity_poly.type
_entity_poly.pdbx_seq_one_letter_code
_entity_poly.pdbx_strand_id
1 'polypeptide(L)'
;MNQTSPDPERALAPEPVWERPWSVEEIRRSSQSWSLAADAGLLQFLQDFSQHTISRTHEIKKQMDGLIRETKATHCRLHNVFNDFLMLSNTQFIENVSCLITSDF
;
A
#
# COMPACT_ATOMS: atom_id res chain seq x y z
N MET A 1 13.97 59.91 30.02
CA MET A 1 12.71 59.16 30.12
C MET A 1 12.52 58.36 28.84
N ASN A 2 12.09 57.11 28.98
CA ASN A 2 11.61 56.16 27.96
C ASN A 2 12.64 55.10 27.50
N GLN A 3 12.86 54.13 28.38
CA GLN A 3 13.25 52.75 28.01
C GLN A 3 12.06 52.07 27.32
N THR A 4 12.21 51.69 26.06
CA THR A 4 11.34 50.73 25.37
C THR A 4 11.72 49.32 25.79
N SER A 5 10.97 48.77 26.74
CA SER A 5 11.02 47.35 27.10
C SER A 5 10.36 46.53 25.98
N PRO A 6 10.95 45.42 25.51
CA PRO A 6 10.31 44.53 24.55
C PRO A 6 9.27 43.67 25.30
N ASP A 7 8.01 43.73 24.86
CA ASP A 7 6.92 42.85 25.28
C ASP A 7 7.32 41.37 25.10
N PRO A 8 7.44 40.56 26.17
CA PRO A 8 7.70 39.13 26.06
C PRO A 8 6.40 38.31 26.18
N GLU A 9 5.26 38.85 25.74
CA GLU A 9 3.96 38.20 25.91
C GLU A 9 3.17 38.05 24.59
N ARG A 10 3.87 37.75 23.48
CA ARG A 10 3.29 36.85 22.47
C ARG A 10 3.20 35.44 23.07
N ALA A 11 2.39 35.29 24.11
CA ALA A 11 1.83 34.00 24.45
C ALA A 11 1.09 33.54 23.18
N LEU A 12 1.60 32.47 22.57
CA LEU A 12 0.98 31.77 21.47
C LEU A 12 -0.50 31.60 21.83
N ALA A 13 -1.38 32.39 21.21
CA ALA A 13 -2.80 32.17 21.32
C ALA A 13 -3.03 30.70 20.92
N PRO A 14 -3.76 29.90 21.71
CA PRO A 14 -4.05 28.53 21.34
C PRO A 14 -4.62 28.54 19.93
N GLU A 15 -4.00 27.80 19.00
CA GLU A 15 -4.55 27.73 17.65
C GLU A 15 -6.03 27.36 17.76
N PRO A 16 -6.89 28.04 17.00
CA PRO A 16 -8.32 27.80 17.12
C PRO A 16 -8.61 26.32 16.98
N VAL A 17 -9.44 25.78 17.88
CA VAL A 17 -9.69 24.33 17.99
C VAL A 17 -10.15 23.72 16.66
N TRP A 18 -10.73 24.53 15.78
CA TRP A 18 -11.21 24.16 14.44
C TRP A 18 -10.15 24.15 13.32
N GLU A 19 -8.90 24.56 13.58
CA GLU A 19 -7.79 24.51 12.60
C GLU A 19 -6.99 23.21 12.69
N ARG A 20 -7.15 22.47 13.79
CA ARG A 20 -6.55 21.16 14.03
C ARG A 20 -7.50 20.04 13.59
N PRO A 21 -6.98 18.91 13.04
CA PRO A 21 -7.78 17.72 12.81
C PRO A 21 -8.27 17.13 14.14
N TRP A 22 -9.58 16.91 14.25
CA TRP A 22 -10.19 16.36 15.47
C TRP A 22 -10.01 14.86 15.54
N SER A 23 -9.82 14.35 16.75
CA SER A 23 -9.85 12.90 16.98
C SER A 23 -11.29 12.37 16.88
N VAL A 24 -11.46 11.10 16.49
CA VAL A 24 -12.79 10.45 16.40
C VAL A 24 -13.56 10.56 17.72
N GLU A 25 -12.85 10.52 18.85
CA GLU A 25 -13.43 10.63 20.18
C GLU A 25 -13.93 12.06 20.49
N GLU A 26 -13.24 13.09 19.99
CA GLU A 26 -13.70 14.48 20.08
C GLU A 26 -14.95 14.72 19.23
N ILE A 27 -14.97 14.20 17.99
CA ILE A 27 -16.14 14.25 17.10
C ILE A 27 -17.35 13.56 17.75
N ARG A 28 -17.13 12.41 18.40
CA ARG A 28 -18.17 11.65 19.11
C ARG A 28 -18.72 12.42 20.31
N ARG A 29 -17.88 13.19 21.02
CA ARG A 29 -18.30 14.01 22.15
C ARG A 29 -19.10 15.24 21.70
N SER A 30 -18.68 15.90 20.62
CA SER A 30 -19.40 17.04 20.05
C SER A 30 -20.72 16.66 19.38
N SER A 31 -20.97 15.38 19.10
CA SER A 31 -22.24 14.94 18.51
C SER A 31 -23.46 15.24 19.39
N GLN A 32 -23.26 15.42 20.70
CA GLN A 32 -24.29 15.76 21.67
C GLN A 32 -24.60 17.27 21.71
N SER A 33 -23.68 18.11 21.23
CA SER A 33 -23.81 19.56 21.18
C SER A 33 -23.03 20.10 19.98
N TRP A 34 -23.70 20.15 18.84
CA TRP A 34 -23.12 20.59 17.58
C TRP A 34 -22.86 22.10 17.62
N SER A 35 -21.67 22.49 17.20
CA SER A 35 -21.25 23.88 17.05
C SER A 35 -20.54 24.05 15.70
N LEU A 36 -20.44 25.28 15.20
CA LEU A 36 -19.75 25.57 13.94
C LEU A 36 -18.29 25.10 13.96
N ALA A 37 -17.63 25.14 15.12
CA ALA A 37 -16.28 24.61 15.29
C ALA A 37 -16.24 23.07 15.12
N ALA A 38 -17.28 22.37 15.57
CA ALA A 38 -17.42 20.92 15.39
C ALA A 38 -17.67 20.55 13.92
N ASP A 39 -18.43 21.37 13.17
CA ASP A 39 -18.62 21.17 11.73
C ASP A 39 -17.29 21.30 10.96
N ALA A 40 -16.50 22.32 11.29
CA ALA A 40 -15.18 22.53 10.68
C ALA A 40 -14.20 21.38 10.98
N GLY A 41 -14.15 20.92 12.24
CA GLY A 41 -13.32 19.78 12.64
C GLY A 41 -13.74 18.47 11.97
N LEU A 42 -15.05 18.24 11.80
CA LEU A 42 -15.58 17.08 11.08
C LEU A 42 -15.22 17.12 9.59
N LEU A 43 -15.33 18.28 8.94
CA LEU A 43 -14.96 18.43 7.54
C LEU A 43 -13.48 18.07 7.32
N GLN A 44 -12.59 18.58 8.17
CA GLN A 44 -11.16 18.28 8.09
C GLN A 44 -10.89 16.79 8.29
N PHE A 45 -11.54 16.17 9.27
CA PHE A 45 -11.46 14.72 9.48
C PHE A 45 -11.92 13.93 8.25
N LEU A 46 -13.04 14.31 7.62
CA LEU A 46 -13.55 13.62 6.43
C LEU A 46 -12.61 13.78 5.23
N GLN A 47 -12.00 14.95 5.07
CA GLN A 47 -10.99 15.19 4.02
C GLN A 47 -9.77 14.30 4.22
N ASP A 48 -9.21 14.28 5.43
CA ASP A 48 -8.06 13.44 5.77
C ASP A 48 -8.38 11.95 5.64
N PHE A 49 -9.55 11.53 6.13
CA PHE A 49 -10.02 10.15 6.03
C PHE A 49 -10.19 9.71 4.56
N SER A 50 -10.78 10.57 3.72
CA SER A 50 -10.92 10.34 2.29
C SER A 50 -9.55 10.20 1.63
N GLN A 51 -8.65 11.16 1.87
CA GLN A 51 -7.32 11.15 1.28
C GLN A 51 -6.50 9.93 1.72
N HIS A 52 -6.58 9.55 3.00
CA HIS A 52 -5.94 8.36 3.54
C HIS A 52 -6.50 7.09 2.90
N THR A 53 -7.83 6.98 2.76
CA THR A 53 -8.50 5.83 2.13
C THR A 53 -8.11 5.69 0.66
N ILE A 54 -8.09 6.80 -0.08
CA ILE A 54 -7.66 6.84 -1.48
C ILE A 54 -6.19 6.41 -1.59
N SER A 55 -5.31 6.98 -0.77
CA SER A 55 -3.88 6.68 -0.78
C SER A 55 -3.60 5.21 -0.47
N ARG A 56 -4.27 4.66 0.54
CA ARG A 56 -4.15 3.24 0.89
C ARG A 56 -4.68 2.32 -0.21
N THR A 57 -5.78 2.71 -0.86
CA THR A 57 -6.33 1.95 -2.00
C THR A 57 -5.34 1.93 -3.16
N HIS A 58 -4.68 3.06 -3.46
CA HIS A 58 -3.64 3.13 -4.50
C HIS A 58 -2.42 2.27 -4.18
N GLU A 59 -1.99 2.24 -2.91
CA GLU A 59 -0.86 1.39 -2.50
C GLU A 59 -1.20 -0.10 -2.63
N ILE A 60 -2.39 -0.51 -2.18
CA ILE A 60 -2.86 -1.89 -2.35
C ILE A 60 -2.92 -2.28 -3.83
N LYS A 61 -3.43 -1.40 -4.69
CA LYS A 61 -3.46 -1.61 -6.15
C LYS A 61 -2.03 -1.85 -6.69
N LYS A 62 -1.07 -1.00 -6.30
CA LYS A 62 0.32 -1.13 -6.76
C LYS A 62 0.95 -2.46 -6.34
N GLN A 63 0.70 -2.90 -5.11
CA GLN A 63 1.17 -4.21 -4.63
C GLN A 63 0.53 -5.36 -5.41
N MET A 64 -0.77 -5.27 -5.71
CA MET A 64 -1.49 -6.25 -6.53
C MET A 64 -0.92 -6.32 -7.96
N ASP A 65 -0.64 -5.18 -8.59
CA ASP A 65 -0.02 -5.11 -9.92
C ASP A 65 1.39 -5.77 -9.91
N GLY A 66 2.16 -5.56 -8.85
CA GLY A 66 3.44 -6.23 -8.62
C GLY A 66 3.31 -7.75 -8.51
N LEU A 67 2.36 -8.22 -7.70
CA LEU A 67 2.09 -9.66 -7.53
C LEU A 67 1.66 -10.32 -8.85
N ILE A 68 0.81 -9.66 -9.66
CA ILE A 68 0.41 -10.16 -10.99
C ILE A 68 1.64 -10.32 -11.89
N ARG A 69 2.56 -9.35 -11.87
CA ARG A 69 3.80 -9.41 -12.64
C ARG A 69 4.67 -10.59 -12.21
N GLU A 70 4.87 -10.78 -10.91
CA GLU A 70 5.65 -11.91 -10.37
C GLU A 70 5.03 -13.26 -10.68
N THR A 71 3.70 -13.34 -10.62
CA THR A 71 2.94 -14.54 -10.98
C THR A 71 3.17 -14.90 -12.45
N LYS A 72 3.11 -13.90 -13.35
CA LYS A 72 3.42 -14.11 -14.78
C LYS A 72 4.87 -14.54 -15.00
N ALA A 73 5.83 -13.93 -14.30
CA ALA A 73 7.23 -14.32 -14.41
C ALA A 73 7.47 -15.77 -13.95
N THR A 74 6.82 -16.17 -12.85
CA THR A 74 6.87 -17.54 -12.35
C THR A 74 6.23 -18.52 -13.34
N HIS A 75 5.11 -18.15 -13.97
CA HIS A 75 4.49 -18.96 -15.01
C HIS A 75 5.43 -19.19 -16.20
N CYS A 76 6.12 -18.14 -16.69
CA CYS A 76 7.11 -18.29 -17.74
C CYS A 76 8.27 -19.22 -17.33
N ARG A 77 8.77 -19.08 -16.10
CA ARG A 77 9.82 -19.96 -15.56
C ARG A 77 9.36 -21.41 -15.50
N LEU A 78 8.14 -21.67 -15.03
CA LEU A 78 7.56 -23.01 -15.01
C LEU A 78 7.44 -23.59 -16.41
N HIS A 79 6.99 -22.80 -17.39
CA HIS A 79 6.90 -23.26 -18.78
C HIS A 79 8.27 -23.64 -19.35
N ASN A 80 9.33 -22.88 -19.02
CA ASN A 80 10.69 -23.22 -19.43
C ASN A 80 11.16 -24.53 -18.78
N VAL A 81 10.95 -24.69 -17.47
CA VAL A 81 11.30 -25.93 -16.76
C VAL A 81 10.57 -27.14 -17.34
N PHE A 82 9.29 -27.00 -17.71
CA PHE A 82 8.56 -28.07 -18.39
C PHE A 82 9.16 -28.41 -19.77
N ASN A 83 9.57 -27.39 -20.53
CA ASN A 83 10.22 -27.60 -21.81
C ASN A 83 11.54 -28.37 -21.65
N ASP A 84 12.36 -27.97 -20.68
CA ASP A 84 13.63 -28.64 -20.36
C ASP A 84 13.40 -30.10 -19.94
N PHE A 85 12.39 -30.36 -19.10
CA PHE A 85 12.01 -31.70 -18.70
C PHE A 85 11.54 -32.55 -19.88
N LEU A 86 10.75 -31.97 -20.79
CA LEU A 86 10.27 -32.65 -21.98
C LEU A 86 11.43 -33.01 -22.92
N MET A 87 12.40 -32.10 -23.10
CA MET A 87 13.60 -32.34 -23.89
C MET A 87 14.46 -33.46 -23.29
N LEU A 88 14.70 -33.44 -21.97
CA LEU A 88 15.41 -34.50 -21.26
C LEU A 88 14.71 -35.85 -21.38
N SER A 89 13.38 -35.85 -21.28
CA SER A 89 12.57 -37.07 -21.40
C SER A 89 12.62 -37.63 -22.82
N ASN A 90 12.52 -36.77 -23.83
CA ASN A 90 12.63 -37.17 -25.24
C ASN A 90 14.02 -37.75 -25.56
N THR A 91 15.08 -37.14 -25.01
CA THR A 91 16.46 -37.62 -25.19
C THR A 91 16.63 -39.00 -24.55
N GLN A 92 16.22 -39.16 -23.29
CA GLN A 92 16.28 -40.45 -22.58
C GLN A 92 15.45 -41.54 -23.28
N PHE A 93 14.30 -41.20 -23.85
CA PHE A 93 13.50 -42.15 -24.61
C PHE A 93 14.28 -42.67 -25.83
N ILE A 94 14.89 -41.78 -26.61
CA ILE A 94 15.68 -42.16 -27.79
C ILE A 94 16.89 -43.00 -27.38
N GLU A 95 17.60 -42.62 -26.31
CA GLU A 95 18.73 -43.37 -25.77
C GLU A 95 18.31 -44.78 -25.32
N ASN A 96 17.20 -44.90 -24.60
CA ASN A 96 16.67 -46.18 -24.15
C ASN A 96 16.30 -47.08 -25.33
N VAL A 97 15.64 -46.53 -26.36
CA VAL A 97 15.29 -47.29 -27.59
C VAL A 97 16.54 -47.71 -28.33
N SER A 98 17.52 -46.82 -28.51
CA SER A 98 18.78 -47.14 -29.17
C SER A 98 19.55 -48.23 -28.42
N CYS A 99 19.67 -48.12 -27.10
CA CYS A 99 20.38 -49.10 -26.27
C CYS A 99 19.73 -50.48 -26.36
N LEU A 100 18.38 -50.55 -26.36
CA LEU A 100 17.65 -51.80 -26.54
C LEU A 100 18.00 -52.48 -27.88
N ILE A 101 17.93 -51.73 -28.99
CA ILE A 101 18.23 -52.24 -30.34
C ILE A 101 19.69 -52.68 -30.49
N THR A 102 20.62 -51.97 -29.83
CA THR A 102 22.05 -52.31 -29.89
C THR A 102 22.38 -53.54 -29.04
N SER A 103 21.56 -53.85 -28.02
CA SER A 103 21.75 -54.99 -27.14
C SER A 103 21.12 -56.30 -27.65
N ASP A 104 20.30 -56.22 -28.71
CA ASP A 104 19.65 -57.36 -29.38
C ASP A 104 20.46 -57.91 -30.59
N PHE A 105 21.68 -57.40 -30.83
CA PHE A 105 22.67 -57.90 -31.81
C PHE A 105 23.91 -58.45 -31.11
#